data_AF-A0A846HHK5-F1
#
_entry.id   AF-A0A846HHK5-F1
#
_cell.length_a   1.000
_cell.length_b   1.000
_cell.length_c   1.000
_cell.angle_alpha   90.00
_cell.angle_beta   90.00
_cell.angle_gamma   90.00
#
_symmetry.space_group_name_H-M   'P 1'
#
loop_
_entity.id
_entity.type
_entity.pdbx_description
1 polymer ?
#
loop_
_entity_poly.entity_id
_entity_poly.type
_entity_poly.pdbx_seq_one_letter_code
_entity_poly.pdbx_strand_id
1 'polypeptide(L)'
;MAKAIDDEAGGFIDKYIGDAIMALFDDEATDGALKAASLMQQALLKFNYERTASQRQGRTQNSLAKIAVGIGIHRGEVVMGTIGFACRIDSTVVGDAVNIASRIEGLTKQYKCGILITESVVSSLQYPELFALRLIDNAVKVKGKDEAIALYELQI
;
A
#
# COMPACT_ATOMS: atom_id res chain seq x y z
N MET A 1 -3.06 -8.02 8.03
CA MET A 1 -3.19 -6.82 7.18
C MET A 1 -3.86 -5.69 7.93
N ALA A 2 -5.16 -5.75 8.23
CA ALA A 2 -5.86 -4.67 8.95
C ALA A 2 -5.19 -4.25 10.27
N LYS A 3 -4.77 -5.23 11.09
CA LYS A 3 -4.02 -4.97 12.33
C LYS A 3 -2.72 -4.17 12.16
N ALA A 4 -2.03 -4.37 11.04
CA ALA A 4 -0.78 -3.65 10.76
C ALA A 4 -1.03 -2.17 10.44
N ILE A 5 -2.24 -1.83 9.98
CA ILE A 5 -2.64 -0.46 9.60
C ILE A 5 -3.09 0.28 10.85
N ASP A 6 -4.03 -0.28 11.60
CA ASP A 6 -4.68 0.36 12.75
C ASP A 6 -3.80 0.27 14.01
N ASP A 7 -3.86 -0.87 14.72
CA ASP A 7 -3.21 -1.09 16.02
C ASP A 7 -1.70 -0.80 16.05
N GLU A 8 -0.99 -1.02 14.94
CA GLU A 8 0.49 -1.05 14.94
C GLU A 8 1.14 0.18 14.27
N ALA A 9 0.39 0.95 13.49
CA ALA A 9 0.91 2.03 12.67
C ALA A 9 0.06 3.32 12.66
N GLY A 10 -1.11 3.33 13.30
CA GLY A 10 -1.92 4.54 13.47
C GLY A 10 -2.63 5.02 12.20
N GLY A 11 -2.87 4.14 11.23
CA GLY A 11 -3.68 4.41 10.05
C GLY A 11 -5.13 3.99 10.22
N PHE A 12 -6.00 4.50 9.36
CA PHE A 12 -7.42 4.15 9.33
C PHE A 12 -7.78 3.47 8.01
N ILE A 13 -8.56 2.38 8.07
CA ILE A 13 -9.08 1.71 6.87
C ILE A 13 -10.35 2.42 6.41
N ASP A 14 -10.28 3.11 5.27
CA ASP A 14 -11.45 3.79 4.70
C ASP A 14 -12.44 2.80 4.11
N LYS A 15 -11.98 1.90 3.24
CA LYS A 15 -12.85 0.90 2.61
C LYS A 15 -12.11 -0.30 2.03
N TYR A 16 -12.89 -1.36 1.80
CA TYR A 16 -12.50 -2.55 1.04
C TYR A 16 -13.07 -2.45 -0.38
N ILE A 17 -12.23 -2.66 -1.39
CA ILE A 17 -12.59 -2.55 -2.81
C ILE A 17 -12.24 -3.87 -3.49
N GLY A 18 -13.19 -4.82 -3.47
CA GLY A 18 -12.92 -6.19 -3.95
C GLY A 18 -11.85 -6.87 -3.09
N ASP A 19 -10.67 -7.12 -3.67
CA ASP A 19 -9.49 -7.68 -3.02
C ASP A 19 -8.51 -6.62 -2.50
N ALA A 20 -8.77 -5.33 -2.77
CA ALA A 20 -7.94 -4.22 -2.31
C ALA A 20 -8.43 -3.63 -0.98
N ILE A 21 -7.48 -3.11 -0.20
CA ILE A 21 -7.73 -2.35 1.03
C ILE A 21 -7.25 -0.93 0.78
N MET A 22 -8.10 0.04 1.05
CA MET A 22 -7.70 1.45 1.07
C MET A 22 -7.57 1.92 2.50
N ALA A 23 -6.39 2.45 2.82
CA ALA A 23 -6.07 3.00 4.12
C ALA A 23 -5.53 4.41 4.00
N LEU A 24 -5.78 5.20 5.03
CA LEU A 24 -5.39 6.60 5.15
C LEU A 24 -4.49 6.73 6.37
N PHE A 25 -3.50 7.58 6.24
CA PHE A 25 -2.61 7.97 7.32
C PHE A 25 -2.61 9.49 7.36
N ASP A 26 -2.65 10.04 8.57
CA ASP A 26 -2.48 11.49 8.75
C ASP A 26 -1.11 11.93 8.25
N ASP A 27 -0.99 13.23 7.98
CA ASP A 27 0.23 13.83 7.42
C ASP A 27 1.47 13.54 8.29
N GLU A 28 1.29 13.59 9.60
CA GLU A 28 2.32 13.31 10.61
C GLU A 28 2.67 11.82 10.74
N ALA A 29 1.88 10.92 10.15
CA ALA A 29 2.01 9.47 10.26
C ALA A 29 2.62 8.81 9.00
N THR A 30 3.40 9.55 8.21
CA THR A 30 4.03 9.04 6.97
C THR A 30 4.92 7.82 7.24
N ASP A 31 5.75 7.83 8.28
CA ASP A 31 6.57 6.69 8.71
C ASP A 31 5.69 5.48 9.11
N GLY A 32 4.52 5.74 9.70
CA GLY A 32 3.51 4.74 10.02
C GLY A 32 3.02 4.00 8.78
N ALA A 33 2.77 4.71 7.68
CA ALA A 33 2.35 4.08 6.41
C ALA A 33 3.38 3.07 5.88
N LEU A 34 4.68 3.42 5.93
CA LEU A 34 5.76 2.50 5.52
C LEU A 34 5.90 1.32 6.48
N LYS A 35 5.81 1.58 7.79
CA LYS A 35 5.83 0.53 8.82
C LYS A 35 4.69 -0.47 8.61
N ALA A 36 3.46 0.01 8.38
CA ALA A 36 2.30 -0.82 8.09
C ALA A 36 2.55 -1.70 6.85
N ALA A 37 3.04 -1.10 5.77
CA ALA A 37 3.33 -1.83 4.53
C ALA A 37 4.39 -2.92 4.74
N SER A 38 5.45 -2.63 5.49
CA SER A 38 6.49 -3.60 5.85
C SER A 38 5.92 -4.77 6.66
N LEU A 39 5.16 -4.48 7.71
CA LEU A 39 4.51 -5.49 8.56
C LEU A 39 3.52 -6.37 7.76
N MET A 40 2.78 -5.77 6.83
CA MET A 40 1.86 -6.50 5.95
C MET A 40 2.59 -7.52 5.08
N GLN A 41 3.66 -7.11 4.42
CA GLN A 41 4.46 -8.00 3.59
C GLN A 41 5.21 -9.07 4.40
N GLN A 42 5.73 -8.74 5.58
CA GLN A 42 6.34 -9.73 6.49
C GLN A 42 5.31 -10.78 6.93
N ALA A 43 4.10 -10.36 7.28
CA ALA A 43 3.00 -11.26 7.62
C ALA A 43 2.63 -12.16 6.42
N LEU A 44 2.65 -11.62 5.19
CA LEU A 44 2.40 -12.39 3.98
C LEU A 44 3.50 -13.43 3.70
N LEU A 45 4.77 -13.07 3.91
CA LEU A 45 5.89 -13.99 3.77
C LEU A 45 5.77 -15.16 4.76
N LYS A 46 5.46 -14.86 6.02
CA LYS A 46 5.21 -15.87 7.06
C LYS A 46 4.04 -16.78 6.69
N PHE A 47 2.93 -16.20 6.23
CA PHE A 47 1.75 -16.96 5.83
C PHE A 47 2.03 -17.88 4.65
N ASN A 48 2.73 -17.41 3.62
CA ASN A 48 3.15 -18.23 2.48
C ASN A 48 4.10 -19.36 2.91
N TYR A 49 5.01 -19.09 3.86
CA TYR A 49 5.90 -20.11 4.41
C TYR A 49 5.13 -21.22 5.14
N GLU A 50 4.22 -20.87 6.05
CA GLU A 50 3.40 -21.83 6.79
C GLU A 50 2.52 -22.67 5.86
N ARG A 51 1.95 -22.03 4.83
CA ARG A 51 1.12 -22.70 3.83
C ARG A 51 1.92 -23.71 3.01
N THR A 52 3.13 -23.36 2.59
CA THR A 52 4.02 -24.25 1.82
C THR A 52 4.63 -25.36 2.68
N ALA A 53 4.96 -25.08 3.95
CA ALA A 53 5.46 -26.09 4.90
C ALA A 53 4.42 -27.19 5.17
N SER A 54 3.15 -26.82 5.28
CA SER A 54 2.04 -27.78 5.45
C SER A 54 1.89 -28.74 4.25
N GLN A 55 2.33 -28.33 3.05
CA GLN A 55 2.32 -29.20 1.86
C GLN A 55 3.44 -30.23 1.90
N ARG A 56 4.63 -29.84 2.36
CA ARG A 56 5.77 -30.75 2.53
C ARG A 56 5.48 -31.89 3.51
N GLN A 57 4.56 -31.66 4.44
CA GLN A 57 4.08 -32.67 5.40
C GLN A 57 2.93 -33.56 4.85
N GLY A 58 2.64 -33.50 3.54
CA GLY A 58 1.66 -34.38 2.89
C GLY A 58 0.19 -34.06 3.19
N ARG A 59 -0.11 -32.90 3.79
CA ARG A 59 -1.49 -32.53 4.18
C ARG A 59 -2.33 -31.96 3.03
N THR A 60 -1.72 -31.59 1.91
CA THR A 60 -2.41 -31.08 0.71
C THR A 60 -1.72 -31.59 -0.57
N GLN A 61 -2.49 -32.07 -1.56
CA GLN A 61 -1.95 -32.68 -2.79
C GLN A 61 -1.70 -31.68 -3.94
N ASN A 62 -2.19 -30.44 -3.86
CA ASN A 62 -2.00 -29.43 -4.90
C ASN A 62 -0.96 -28.38 -4.49
N SER A 63 0.08 -28.14 -5.30
CA SER A 63 1.04 -27.05 -5.09
C SER A 63 0.31 -25.72 -4.95
N LEU A 64 0.36 -25.09 -3.78
CA LEU A 64 -0.34 -23.84 -3.53
C LEU A 64 0.55 -22.70 -4.02
N ALA A 65 0.09 -21.98 -5.06
CA ALA A 65 0.75 -20.77 -5.51
C ALA A 65 0.91 -19.78 -4.35
N LYS A 66 2.08 -19.13 -4.28
CA LYS A 66 2.33 -18.06 -3.31
C LYS A 66 1.34 -16.92 -3.58
N ILE A 67 0.76 -16.37 -2.52
CA ILE A 67 0.01 -15.13 -2.63
C ILE A 67 1.01 -13.97 -2.69
N ALA A 68 0.80 -13.06 -3.61
CA ALA A 68 1.50 -11.79 -3.70
C ALA A 68 0.50 -10.65 -3.46
N VAL A 69 0.95 -9.61 -2.77
CA VAL A 69 0.21 -8.37 -2.55
C VAL A 69 1.12 -7.22 -2.99
N GLY A 70 0.58 -6.33 -3.82
CA GLY A 70 1.21 -5.06 -4.16
C GLY A 70 0.71 -3.98 -3.21
N ILE A 71 1.60 -3.09 -2.78
CA ILE A 71 1.25 -1.92 -1.96
C ILE A 71 1.76 -0.67 -2.65
N GLY A 72 0.88 0.28 -2.92
CA GLY A 72 1.21 1.61 -3.42
C GLY A 72 0.93 2.66 -2.36
N ILE A 73 1.92 3.52 -2.07
CA ILE A 73 1.78 4.60 -1.10
C ILE A 73 2.04 5.93 -1.79
N HIS A 74 1.12 6.87 -1.60
CA HIS A 74 1.23 8.23 -2.11
C HIS A 74 0.76 9.23 -1.05
N ARG A 75 1.43 10.38 -0.99
CA ARG A 75 1.05 11.52 -0.17
C ARG A 75 0.55 12.65 -1.06
N GLY A 76 -0.63 13.16 -0.74
CA GLY A 76 -1.25 14.31 -1.39
C GLY A 76 -2.56 14.69 -0.71
N GLU A 77 -3.11 15.83 -1.13
CA GLU A 77 -4.34 16.36 -0.55
C GLU A 77 -5.56 15.50 -0.91
N VAL A 78 -6.44 15.32 0.07
CA VAL A 78 -7.71 14.63 -0.09
C VAL A 78 -8.83 15.40 0.61
N VAL A 79 -10.04 15.31 0.06
CA VAL A 79 -11.25 15.80 0.70
C VAL A 79 -11.98 14.62 1.29
N MET A 80 -12.16 14.63 2.61
CA MET A 80 -13.01 13.67 3.32
C MET A 80 -14.37 14.30 3.56
N GLY A 81 -15.43 13.63 3.10
CA GLY A 81 -16.77 14.15 3.25
C GLY A 81 -17.83 13.07 3.01
N THR A 82 -19.06 13.41 3.34
CA THR A 82 -20.20 12.54 3.14
C THR A 82 -20.85 12.87 1.80
N ILE A 83 -20.87 11.90 0.88
CA ILE A 83 -21.41 12.06 -0.47
C ILE A 83 -22.58 11.09 -0.65
N GLY A 84 -23.72 11.60 -1.08
CA GLY A 84 -24.89 10.76 -1.29
C GLY A 84 -26.21 11.50 -1.40
N PHE A 85 -27.26 10.75 -1.70
CA PHE A 85 -28.65 11.22 -1.70
C PHE A 85 -29.35 10.67 -0.46
N ALA A 86 -30.51 11.20 -0.06
CA ALA A 86 -31.17 10.91 1.22
C ALA A 86 -31.28 9.42 1.63
N CYS A 87 -31.28 8.49 0.67
CA CYS A 87 -31.38 7.04 0.92
C CYS A 87 -30.04 6.26 0.76
N ARG A 88 -28.96 6.91 0.32
CA ARG A 88 -27.62 6.33 0.16
C ARG A 88 -26.57 7.42 0.41
N ILE A 89 -26.07 7.44 1.63
CA ILE A 89 -25.09 8.40 2.13
C ILE A 89 -23.84 7.59 2.49
N ASP A 90 -22.74 7.83 1.77
CA ASP A 90 -21.45 7.19 2.05
C ASP A 90 -20.43 8.26 2.44
N SER A 91 -19.75 8.06 3.57
CA SER A 91 -18.53 8.81 3.87
C SER A 91 -17.44 8.28 2.95
N THR A 92 -16.83 9.17 2.16
CA THR A 92 -15.80 8.78 1.21
C THR A 92 -14.71 9.83 1.15
N VAL A 93 -13.50 9.35 0.88
CA VAL A 93 -12.39 10.21 0.51
C VAL A 93 -12.37 10.39 -1.01
N VAL A 94 -12.26 11.63 -1.45
CA VAL A 94 -12.15 12.01 -2.87
C VAL A 94 -10.92 12.90 -3.04
N GLY A 95 -10.09 12.56 -4.00
CA GLY A 95 -8.91 13.34 -4.34
C GLY A 95 -8.06 12.62 -5.39
N ASP A 96 -7.27 13.38 -6.14
CA ASP A 96 -6.33 12.79 -7.10
C ASP A 96 -5.31 11.89 -6.40
N ALA A 97 -4.95 12.21 -5.15
CA ALA A 97 -4.04 11.41 -4.34
C ALA A 97 -4.50 9.94 -4.18
N VAL A 98 -5.80 9.70 -4.01
CA VAL A 98 -6.37 8.33 -3.91
C VAL A 98 -6.19 7.57 -5.22
N ASN A 99 -6.45 8.24 -6.34
CA ASN A 99 -6.30 7.64 -7.67
C ASN A 99 -4.83 7.37 -8.01
N ILE A 100 -3.93 8.28 -7.62
CA ILE A 100 -2.48 8.09 -7.77
C ILE A 100 -2.05 6.87 -6.94
N ALA A 101 -2.41 6.79 -5.66
CA ALA A 101 -2.05 5.66 -4.81
C ALA A 101 -2.46 4.31 -5.41
N SER A 102 -3.69 4.20 -5.92
CA SER A 102 -4.17 2.99 -6.61
C SER A 102 -3.38 2.68 -7.89
N ARG A 103 -2.98 3.70 -8.66
CA ARG A 103 -2.14 3.49 -9.86
C ARG A 103 -0.74 3.04 -9.49
N ILE A 104 -0.15 3.60 -8.43
CA ILE A 104 1.16 3.18 -7.91
C ILE A 104 1.09 1.72 -7.44
N GLU A 105 0.01 1.31 -6.76
CA GLU A 105 -0.22 -0.11 -6.43
C GLU A 105 -0.24 -0.96 -7.70
N GLY A 106 -0.97 -0.55 -8.74
CA GLY A 106 -0.99 -1.29 -10.01
C GLY A 106 0.39 -1.45 -10.67
N LEU A 107 1.26 -0.45 -10.53
CA LEU A 107 2.63 -0.47 -11.06
C LEU A 107 3.54 -1.50 -10.35
N THR A 108 3.19 -1.94 -9.13
CA THR A 108 3.95 -2.97 -8.39
C THR A 108 4.14 -4.24 -9.22
N LYS A 109 3.13 -4.61 -10.01
CA LYS A 109 3.16 -5.78 -10.92
C LYS A 109 4.15 -5.59 -12.06
N GLN A 110 4.24 -4.38 -12.61
CA GLN A 110 5.15 -4.06 -13.71
C GLN A 110 6.60 -4.04 -13.23
N TYR A 111 6.86 -3.40 -12.09
CA TYR A 111 8.20 -3.31 -11.50
C TYR A 111 8.63 -4.56 -10.71
N LYS A 112 7.69 -5.49 -10.46
CA LYS A 112 7.89 -6.69 -9.64
C LYS A 112 8.35 -6.38 -8.22
N CYS A 113 7.81 -5.28 -7.66
CA CYS A 113 8.10 -4.81 -6.31
C CYS A 113 6.92 -5.15 -5.39
N GLY A 114 7.19 -5.43 -4.12
CA GLY A 114 6.12 -5.62 -3.13
C GLY A 114 5.50 -4.31 -2.67
N ILE A 115 6.30 -3.24 -2.60
CA ILE A 115 5.89 -1.94 -2.11
C ILE A 115 6.51 -0.88 -3.02
N LEU A 116 5.68 0.03 -3.54
CA LEU A 116 6.11 1.22 -4.25
C LEU A 116 5.60 2.46 -3.53
N ILE A 117 6.47 3.45 -3.40
CA ILE A 117 6.18 4.74 -2.77
C ILE A 117 6.59 5.88 -3.69
N THR A 118 5.83 6.97 -3.68
CA THR A 118 6.18 8.17 -4.46
C THR A 118 7.21 9.03 -3.74
N GLU A 119 7.92 9.87 -4.49
CA GLU A 119 8.82 10.88 -3.94
C GLU A 119 8.17 11.77 -2.86
N SER A 120 6.89 12.12 -3.02
CA SER A 120 6.16 12.91 -2.01
C SER A 120 6.08 12.22 -0.64
N VAL A 121 6.11 10.89 -0.61
CA VAL A 121 6.15 10.10 0.64
C VAL A 121 7.56 10.13 1.21
N VAL A 122 8.58 9.87 0.38
CA VAL A 122 9.99 9.86 0.79
C VAL A 122 10.40 11.19 1.40
N SER A 123 10.01 12.30 0.77
CA SER A 123 10.31 13.66 1.23
C SER A 123 9.57 14.07 2.51
N SER A 124 8.62 13.26 2.98
CA SER A 124 7.81 13.54 4.17
C SER A 124 8.07 12.54 5.32
N LEU A 125 9.05 11.64 5.16
CA LEU A 125 9.49 10.76 6.25
C LEU A 125 10.22 11.56 7.33
N GLN A 126 9.89 11.28 8.58
CA GLN A 126 10.58 11.85 9.75
C GLN A 126 11.89 11.11 10.02
N TYR A 127 11.91 9.78 9.81
CA TYR A 127 13.05 8.91 10.08
C TYR A 127 13.37 8.03 8.85
N PRO A 128 13.77 8.63 7.72
CA PRO A 128 14.02 7.90 6.47
C PRO A 128 15.09 6.81 6.61
N GLU A 129 16.04 6.94 7.53
CA GLU A 129 17.09 5.98 7.82
C GLU A 129 16.58 4.63 8.36
N LEU A 130 15.34 4.57 8.85
CA LEU A 130 14.71 3.32 9.30
C LEU A 130 14.25 2.44 8.13
N PHE A 131 14.27 2.97 6.91
CA PHE A 131 13.70 2.33 5.73
C PHE A 131 14.74 2.11 4.63
N ALA A 132 14.83 0.88 4.13
CA ALA A 132 15.67 0.54 2.99
C ALA A 132 14.94 0.95 1.69
N LEU A 133 15.23 2.15 1.19
CA LEU A 133 14.60 2.73 0.01
C LEU A 133 15.51 2.64 -1.21
N ARG A 134 14.96 2.13 -2.32
CA ARG A 134 15.66 2.06 -3.62
C ARG A 134 14.90 2.84 -4.67
N LEU A 135 15.53 3.83 -5.30
CA LEU A 135 14.95 4.50 -6.47
C LEU A 135 14.80 3.51 -7.63
N ILE A 136 13.60 3.38 -8.17
CA ILE A 136 13.26 2.46 -9.26
C ILE A 136 13.14 3.20 -10.59
N ASP A 137 12.43 4.32 -10.59
CA ASP A 137 12.22 5.14 -11.77
C ASP A 137 12.13 6.60 -11.33
N ASN A 138 12.82 7.49 -12.04
CA ASN A 138 12.88 8.91 -11.72
C ASN A 138 11.83 9.75 -12.46
N ALA A 139 11.07 9.17 -13.40
CA ALA A 139 10.14 9.91 -14.23
C ALA A 139 8.96 9.08 -14.73
N VAL A 140 8.08 8.63 -13.81
CA VAL A 140 6.86 7.93 -14.19
C VAL A 140 5.72 8.91 -14.47
N LYS A 141 5.19 8.87 -15.69
CA LYS A 141 3.94 9.58 -16.03
C LYS A 141 2.74 8.80 -15.53
N VAL A 142 2.08 9.34 -14.50
CA VAL A 142 0.82 8.82 -13.99
C VAL A 142 -0.32 9.63 -14.62
N LYS A 143 -1.26 8.96 -15.28
CA LYS A 143 -2.43 9.60 -15.89
C LYS A 143 -3.13 10.49 -14.85
N GLY A 144 -3.38 11.76 -15.14
CA GLY A 144 -3.99 12.70 -14.18
C GLY A 144 -3.01 13.68 -13.54
N LYS A 145 -1.70 13.44 -13.69
CA LYS A 145 -0.61 14.37 -13.33
C LYS A 145 0.18 14.73 -14.59
N ASP A 146 0.43 16.01 -14.79
CA ASP A 146 1.28 16.50 -15.90
C ASP A 146 2.78 16.32 -15.58
N GLU A 147 3.13 16.36 -14.30
CA GLU A 147 4.48 16.16 -13.79
C GLU A 147 4.79 14.67 -13.61
N ALA A 148 6.00 14.27 -14.01
CA ALA A 148 6.50 12.93 -13.76
C ALA A 148 6.79 12.75 -12.27
N ILE A 149 6.49 11.56 -11.73
CA ILE A 149 6.67 11.22 -10.32
C ILE A 149 7.80 10.20 -10.22
N ALA A 150 8.78 10.45 -9.35
CA ALA A 150 9.79 9.45 -9.01
C ALA A 150 9.21 8.38 -8.07
N LEU A 151 9.55 7.12 -8.32
CA LEU A 151 9.10 5.95 -7.59
C LEU A 151 10.27 5.27 -6.88
N TYR A 152 10.03 4.91 -5.63
CA TYR A 152 10.95 4.18 -4.79
C TYR A 152 10.32 2.86 -4.37
N GLU A 153 11.14 1.83 -4.25
CA GLU A 153 10.78 0.56 -3.62
C GLU A 153 11.20 0.60 -2.15
N LEU A 154 10.30 0.16 -1.27
CA LEU A 154 10.64 -0.19 0.11
C LEU A 154 11.01 -1.68 0.17
N GLN A 155 12.26 -1.97 0.56
CA GLN A 155 12.79 -3.32 0.68
C GLN A 155 12.49 -3.93 2.06
N ILE A 156 12.26 -5.25 2.08
CA ILE A 156 11.89 -6.05 3.27
C ILE A 156 12.82 -7.23 3.41
#